data_AF-A0A973INQ5-F1
#
_entry.id   AF-A0A973INQ5-F1
#
_cell.length_a   1.000
_cell.length_b   1.000
_cell.length_c   1.000
_cell.angle_alpha   90.00
_cell.angle_beta   90.00
_cell.angle_gamma   90.00
#
_symmetry.space_group_name_H-M   'P 1'
#
loop_
_entity.id
_entity.type
_entity.pdbx_description
1 polymer ?
#
loop_
_entity_poly.entity_id
_entity_poly.type
_entity_poly.pdbx_seq_one_letter_code
_entity_poly.pdbx_strand_id
1 'polypeptide(L)'
;AAAPRAALAAQLDDLIYPGFLLELGEGRFPHYPRYLEGAELRWQRAQEDPGRDLRTLTRFAPFWARYEQALETDNYTRALDDYRWLLAEFRVSLFAQQLKTDGKVSEKRLTQAWQAVLARREQ
;
A
#
# COMPACT_ATOMS: atom_id res chain seq x y z
N ALA A 1 7.38 17.41 -11.28
CA ALA A 1 7.48 16.02 -11.76
C ALA A 1 8.20 15.05 -10.81
N ALA A 2 9.06 15.50 -9.87
CA ALA A 2 9.82 14.61 -8.99
C ALA A 2 8.97 13.84 -7.94
N ALA A 3 7.91 14.45 -7.42
CA ALA A 3 7.11 13.87 -6.33
C ALA A 3 6.36 12.58 -6.73
N PRO A 4 5.65 12.49 -7.88
CA PRO A 4 5.02 11.24 -8.30
C PRO A 4 6.03 10.10 -8.54
N ARG A 5 7.19 10.40 -9.14
CA ARG A 5 8.24 9.42 -9.38
C ARG A 5 8.80 8.84 -8.08
N ALA A 6 9.13 9.69 -7.12
CA ALA A 6 9.64 9.26 -5.82
C ALA A 6 8.59 8.42 -5.05
N ALA A 7 7.33 8.83 -5.09
CA ALA A 7 6.24 8.08 -4.45
C ALA A 7 5.99 6.71 -5.11
N LEU A 8 6.20 6.58 -6.42
CA LEU A 8 6.13 5.30 -7.13
C LEU A 8 7.34 4.42 -6.83
N ALA A 9 8.55 4.99 -6.78
CA ALA A 9 9.74 4.25 -6.38
C ALA A 9 9.57 3.64 -5.00
N ALA A 10 9.13 4.43 -4.00
CA ALA A 10 8.84 3.93 -2.66
C ALA A 10 7.75 2.83 -2.63
N GLN A 11 6.75 2.91 -3.51
CA GLN A 11 5.74 1.85 -3.65
C GLN A 11 6.35 0.55 -4.20
N LEU A 12 7.26 0.65 -5.18
CA LEU A 12 7.91 -0.52 -5.76
C LEU A 12 8.92 -1.13 -4.80
N ASP A 13 9.69 -0.31 -4.07
CA ASP A 13 10.65 -0.76 -3.07
C ASP A 13 9.95 -1.52 -1.92
N ASP A 14 8.74 -1.10 -1.53
CA ASP A 14 7.92 -1.86 -0.56
C ASP A 14 7.43 -3.20 -1.14
N LEU A 15 7.03 -3.27 -2.41
CA LEU A 15 6.50 -4.49 -3.02
C LEU A 15 7.59 -5.51 -3.37
N ILE A 16 8.74 -5.03 -3.85
CA ILE A 16 9.83 -5.81 -4.43
C ILE A 16 11.14 -5.39 -3.76
N TYR A 17 11.54 -6.15 -2.75
CA TYR A 17 12.81 -5.99 -2.04
C TYR A 17 13.63 -7.30 -2.09
N PRO A 18 14.95 -7.27 -1.83
CA PRO A 18 15.76 -8.49 -1.81
C PRO A 18 15.20 -9.51 -0.82
N GLY A 19 14.82 -10.70 -1.31
CA GLY A 19 14.24 -11.74 -0.46
C GLY A 19 12.70 -11.79 -0.43
N PHE A 20 12.00 -10.85 -1.07
CA PHE A 20 10.54 -10.75 -0.96
C PHE A 20 9.78 -12.04 -1.30
N LEU A 21 10.25 -12.83 -2.29
CA LEU A 21 9.61 -14.10 -2.66
C LEU A 21 9.71 -15.17 -1.57
N LEU A 22 10.74 -15.12 -0.73
CA LEU A 22 10.95 -16.05 0.37
C LEU A 22 10.13 -15.66 1.60
N GLU A 23 9.94 -14.36 1.80
CA GLU A 23 9.18 -13.79 2.92
C GLU A 23 7.68 -13.66 2.62
N LEU A 24 7.29 -13.95 1.39
CA LEU A 24 5.92 -13.77 0.93
C LEU A 24 4.98 -14.80 1.57
N GLY A 25 3.98 -14.32 2.30
CA GLY A 25 2.93 -15.17 2.84
C GLY A 25 2.17 -15.94 1.74
N GLU A 26 1.65 -17.11 2.10
CA GLU A 26 0.87 -17.95 1.19
C GLU A 26 -0.29 -17.17 0.55
N GLY A 27 -0.48 -17.37 -0.75
CA GLY A 27 -1.56 -16.73 -1.51
C GLY A 27 -1.34 -15.26 -1.86
N ARG A 28 -0.23 -14.61 -1.47
CA ARG A 28 0.03 -13.21 -1.81
C ARG A 28 0.58 -13.02 -3.23
N PHE A 29 1.38 -13.97 -3.73
CA PHE A 29 2.02 -13.89 -5.04
C PHE A 29 1.04 -13.64 -6.21
N PRO A 30 -0.12 -14.32 -6.29
CA PRO A 30 -1.09 -14.07 -7.36
C PRO A 30 -1.60 -12.62 -7.46
N HIS A 31 -1.47 -11.80 -6.41
CA HIS A 31 -1.92 -10.41 -6.42
C HIS A 31 -0.86 -9.43 -6.96
N TYR A 32 0.41 -9.84 -7.11
CA TYR A 32 1.49 -8.98 -7.59
C TYR A 32 1.23 -8.34 -8.96
N PRO A 33 0.78 -9.10 -9.99
CA PRO A 33 0.49 -8.52 -11.30
C PRO A 33 -0.45 -7.31 -11.20
N ARG A 34 -1.49 -7.41 -10.37
CA ARG A 34 -2.47 -6.35 -10.15
C ARG A 34 -1.88 -5.13 -9.45
N TYR A 35 -1.01 -5.30 -8.46
CA TYR A 35 -0.37 -4.16 -7.79
C TYR A 35 0.62 -3.44 -8.70
N LEU A 36 1.33 -4.17 -9.55
CA LEU A 36 2.25 -3.62 -10.55
C LEU A 36 1.50 -2.89 -11.67
N GLU A 37 0.45 -3.50 -12.21
CA GLU A 37 -0.43 -2.85 -13.19
C GLU A 37 -1.08 -1.58 -12.61
N GLY A 38 -1.47 -1.62 -11.33
CA GLY A 38 -1.97 -0.44 -10.61
C GLY A 38 -0.94 0.69 -10.50
N ALA A 39 0.35 0.37 -10.29
CA ALA A 39 1.44 1.34 -10.28
C ALA A 39 1.68 1.95 -11.68
N GLU A 40 1.59 1.13 -12.73
CA GLU A 40 1.73 1.59 -14.11
C GLU A 40 0.59 2.55 -14.50
N LEU A 41 -0.66 2.19 -14.22
CA LEU A 41 -1.83 3.05 -14.48
C LEU A 41 -1.73 4.38 -13.73
N ARG A 42 -1.23 4.35 -12.49
CA ARG A 42 -0.95 5.57 -11.73
C ARG A 42 0.10 6.42 -12.43
N TRP A 43 1.20 5.82 -12.89
CA TRP A 43 2.26 6.54 -13.60
C TRP A 43 1.75 7.22 -14.87
N GLN A 44 0.96 6.52 -15.69
CA GLN A 44 0.33 7.09 -16.89
C GLN A 44 -0.51 8.31 -16.54
N ARG A 45 -1.40 8.20 -15.54
CA ARG A 45 -2.25 9.32 -15.08
C ARG A 45 -1.49 10.47 -14.46
N ALA A 46 -0.40 10.19 -13.74
CA ALA A 46 0.44 11.22 -13.14
C ALA A 46 1.21 12.04 -14.19
N GLN A 47 1.46 11.48 -15.38
CA GLN A 47 2.03 12.23 -16.51
C GLN A 47 1.00 13.20 -17.12
N GLU A 48 -0.28 12.82 -17.15
CA GLU A 48 -1.37 13.64 -17.68
C GLU A 48 -1.80 14.75 -16.70
N ASP A 49 -2.08 14.41 -15.44
CA ASP A 49 -2.49 15.36 -14.38
C ASP A 49 -1.76 15.05 -13.06
N PRO A 50 -0.53 15.59 -12.89
CA PRO A 50 0.22 15.44 -11.65
C PRO A 50 -0.51 16.00 -10.42
N GLY A 51 -1.33 17.04 -10.61
CA GLY A 51 -2.06 17.69 -9.51
C GLY A 51 -3.14 16.78 -8.94
N ARG A 52 -3.85 16.04 -9.80
CA ARG A 52 -4.83 15.03 -9.38
C ARG A 52 -4.16 13.85 -8.68
N ASP A 53 -3.04 13.33 -9.19
CA ASP A 53 -2.29 12.27 -8.51
C ASP A 53 -1.94 12.67 -7.07
N LEU A 54 -1.40 13.88 -6.89
CA LEU A 54 -1.05 14.40 -5.57
C LEU A 54 -2.27 14.52 -4.64
N ARG A 55 -3.40 15.06 -5.13
CA ARG A 55 -4.66 15.13 -4.35
C ARG A 55 -5.20 13.75 -3.99
N THR A 56 -5.01 12.74 -4.83
CA THR A 56 -5.38 11.37 -4.50
C THR A 56 -4.43 10.77 -3.47
N LEU A 57 -3.13 11.06 -3.58
CA LEU A 57 -2.10 10.59 -2.66
C LEU A 57 -2.27 11.13 -1.24
N THR A 58 -2.80 12.34 -1.06
CA THR A 58 -3.09 12.88 0.29
C THR A 58 -4.05 12.02 1.09
N ARG A 59 -4.94 11.27 0.43
CA ARG A 59 -5.86 10.32 1.09
C ARG A 59 -5.15 9.05 1.55
N PHE A 60 -4.04 8.69 0.91
CA PHE A 60 -3.25 7.50 1.23
C PHE A 60 -2.16 7.79 2.28
N ALA A 61 -1.52 8.96 2.19
CA ALA A 61 -0.33 9.29 2.98
C ALA A 61 -0.47 9.09 4.50
N PRO A 62 -1.58 9.46 5.18
CA PRO A 62 -1.72 9.23 6.63
C PRO A 62 -1.76 7.75 7.03
N PHE A 63 -2.17 6.86 6.12
CA PHE A 63 -2.20 5.42 6.36
C PHE A 63 -0.83 4.79 6.13
N TRP A 64 -0.06 5.33 5.21
CA TRP A 64 1.32 4.93 4.96
C TRP A 64 2.28 5.38 6.07
N ALA A 65 2.18 6.65 6.48
CA ALA A 65 3.08 7.23 7.48
C ALA A 65 3.06 6.46 8.81
N ARG A 66 1.88 6.02 9.26
CA ARG A 66 1.76 5.19 10.46
C ARG A 66 2.39 3.80 10.28
N TYR A 67 2.29 3.22 9.09
CA TYR A 67 2.91 1.94 8.77
C TYR A 67 4.43 2.06 8.80
N GLU A 68 4.99 3.11 8.19
CA GLU A 68 6.43 3.39 8.25
C GLU A 68 6.93 3.57 9.69
N GLN A 69 6.23 4.37 10.50
CA GLN A 69 6.54 4.51 11.94
C GLN A 69 6.48 3.18 12.69
N ALA A 70 5.59 2.27 12.26
CA ALA A 70 5.51 0.95 12.86
C ALA A 70 6.68 0.03 12.48
N LEU A 71 7.29 0.21 11.32
CA LEU A 71 8.48 -0.55 10.92
C LEU A 71 9.71 -0.18 11.74
N GLU A 72 9.81 1.05 12.23
CA GLU A 72 10.94 1.52 13.05
C GLU A 72 11.09 0.77 14.38
N THR A 73 10.04 0.10 14.87
CA THR A 73 10.04 -0.59 16.17
C THR A 73 10.47 -2.06 16.09
N ASP A 74 10.95 -2.54 14.93
CA ASP A 74 11.44 -3.92 14.65
C ASP A 74 10.51 -5.06 15.11
N ASN A 75 9.19 -4.80 15.13
CA ASN A 75 8.17 -5.75 15.56
C ASN A 75 7.16 -5.97 14.42
N TYR A 76 7.59 -6.71 13.40
CA TYR A 76 6.75 -7.03 12.24
C TYR A 76 5.76 -8.15 12.57
N THR A 77 4.60 -7.76 13.09
CA THR A 77 3.54 -8.71 13.44
C THR A 77 2.68 -9.08 12.22
N ARG A 78 1.97 -10.21 12.31
CA ARG A 78 0.97 -10.58 11.29
C ARG A 78 -0.11 -9.52 11.07
N ALA A 79 -0.51 -8.80 12.12
CA ALA A 79 -1.47 -7.71 11.98
C ALA A 79 -0.91 -6.54 11.14
N LEU A 80 0.40 -6.29 11.25
CA LEU A 80 1.09 -5.28 10.45
C LEU A 80 1.23 -5.72 8.98
N ASP A 81 1.50 -7.00 8.72
CA ASP A 81 1.47 -7.57 7.36
C ASP A 81 0.07 -7.45 6.73
N ASP A 82 -0.98 -7.88 7.44
CA ASP A 82 -2.36 -7.76 6.95
C ASP A 82 -2.73 -6.30 6.66
N TYR A 83 -2.25 -5.36 7.49
CA TYR A 83 -2.40 -3.93 7.24
C TYR A 83 -1.67 -3.47 5.98
N ARG A 84 -0.42 -3.91 5.77
CA ARG A 84 0.36 -3.62 4.55
C ARG A 84 -0.37 -4.07 3.28
N TRP A 85 -0.92 -5.28 3.27
CA TRP A 85 -1.68 -5.75 2.11
C TRP A 85 -2.98 -4.96 1.90
N LEU A 86 -3.67 -4.58 2.97
CA LEU A 86 -4.83 -3.71 2.88
C LEU A 86 -4.48 -2.31 2.33
N LEU A 87 -3.27 -1.80 2.62
CA LEU A 87 -2.75 -0.56 2.00
C LEU A 87 -2.55 -0.73 0.48
N ALA A 88 -2.03 -1.88 0.04
CA ALA A 88 -1.89 -2.18 -1.39
C ALA A 88 -3.25 -2.23 -2.10
N GLU A 89 -4.25 -2.87 -1.50
CA GLU A 89 -5.64 -2.85 -1.98
C GLU A 89 -6.20 -1.43 -2.07
N PHE A 90 -5.92 -0.61 -1.04
CA PHE A 90 -6.41 0.76 -1.01
C PHE A 90 -5.78 1.60 -2.11
N ARG A 91 -4.47 1.44 -2.38
CA ARG A 91 -3.81 2.06 -3.54
C ARG A 91 -4.49 1.67 -4.85
N VAL A 92 -4.78 0.39 -5.08
CA VAL A 92 -5.51 -0.05 -6.28
C VAL A 92 -6.89 0.63 -6.37
N SER A 93 -7.62 0.73 -5.26
CA SER A 93 -8.93 1.41 -5.23
C SER A 93 -8.86 2.90 -5.56
N LEU A 94 -7.75 3.56 -5.22
CA LEU A 94 -7.55 4.98 -5.48
C LEU A 94 -7.12 5.24 -6.92
N PHE A 95 -6.16 4.45 -7.41
CA PHE A 95 -5.45 4.75 -8.66
C PHE A 95 -5.83 3.85 -9.83
N ALA A 96 -6.48 2.72 -9.61
CA ALA A 96 -6.70 1.69 -10.62
C ALA A 96 -8.02 0.91 -10.39
N GLN A 97 -9.13 1.61 -10.17
CA GLN A 97 -10.45 1.02 -9.88
C GLN A 97 -10.89 -0.09 -10.85
N GLN A 98 -10.48 0.01 -12.13
CA GLN A 98 -10.79 -0.99 -13.16
C GLN A 98 -10.23 -2.38 -12.86
N LEU A 99 -9.14 -2.48 -12.09
CA LEU A 99 -8.50 -3.74 -11.72
C LEU A 99 -9.23 -4.49 -10.60
N LYS A 100 -10.18 -3.82 -9.94
CA LYS A 100 -10.91 -4.30 -8.75
C LYS A 100 -9.97 -4.62 -7.57
N THR A 101 -10.56 -4.69 -6.39
CA THR A 101 -9.86 -5.02 -5.14
C THR A 101 -10.18 -6.45 -4.72
N ASP A 102 -9.28 -7.06 -3.97
CA ASP A 102 -9.55 -8.32 -3.32
C ASP A 102 -10.31 -8.05 -2.02
N GLY A 103 -11.62 -8.31 -2.07
CA GLY A 103 -12.53 -7.90 -1.02
C GLY A 103 -12.78 -6.40 -0.98
N LYS A 104 -13.43 -5.98 0.11
CA LYS A 104 -13.84 -4.58 0.30
C LYS A 104 -12.72 -3.81 0.98
N VAL A 105 -12.36 -2.64 0.45
CA VAL A 105 -11.36 -1.73 1.04
C VAL A 105 -11.94 -0.32 1.19
N SER A 106 -11.52 0.38 2.25
CA SER A 106 -11.85 1.78 2.50
C SER A 106 -10.96 2.36 3.60
N GLU A 107 -10.95 3.68 3.72
CA GLU A 107 -10.30 4.40 4.84
C GLU A 107 -10.79 3.90 6.20
N LYS A 108 -12.10 3.63 6.34
CA LYS A 108 -12.68 3.05 7.56
C LYS A 108 -12.09 1.67 7.88
N ARG A 109 -11.91 0.81 6.88
CA ARG A 109 -11.30 -0.51 7.09
C ARG A 109 -9.84 -0.44 7.46
N LEU A 110 -9.08 0.46 6.84
CA LEU A 110 -7.70 0.71 7.25
C LEU A 110 -7.65 1.18 8.70
N THR A 111 -8.52 2.11 9.11
CA THR A 111 -8.58 2.53 10.51
C THR A 111 -8.89 1.38 11.46
N GLN A 112 -9.81 0.47 11.09
CA GLN A 112 -10.11 -0.72 11.87
C GLN A 112 -8.95 -1.72 11.94
N ALA A 113 -8.31 -2.02 10.81
CA ALA A 113 -7.14 -2.90 10.76
C ALA A 113 -5.98 -2.33 11.59
N TRP A 114 -5.81 -1.01 11.59
CA TRP A 114 -4.81 -0.35 12.43
C TRP A 114 -5.04 -0.56 13.94
N GLN A 115 -6.29 -0.61 14.40
CA GLN A 115 -6.57 -0.92 15.81
C GLN A 115 -6.07 -2.31 16.21
N ALA A 116 -6.14 -3.28 15.29
CA ALA A 116 -5.60 -4.62 15.52
C ALA A 116 -4.06 -4.62 15.62
N VAL A 117 -3.38 -3.74 14.86
CA VAL A 117 -1.93 -3.53 14.98
C VAL A 117 -1.58 -3.00 16.37
N LEU A 118 -2.31 -1.99 16.86
CA LEU A 118 -2.06 -1.39 18.17
C LEU A 118 -2.31 -2.39 19.32
N ALA A 119 -3.43 -3.11 19.29
CA ALA A 119 -3.78 -4.07 20.34
C ALA A 119 -2.76 -5.21 20.51
N ARG A 120 -1.98 -5.52 19.46
CA ARG A 120 -0.92 -6.53 19.50
C ARG A 120 0.43 -6.00 19.97
N ARG A 121 0.63 -4.67 20.03
CA ARG A 121 1.85 -4.05 20.57
C ARG A 121 1.81 -3.90 22.08
N GLU A 122 0.62 -3.87 22.67
CA GLU A 122 0.40 -3.75 24.11
C GLU A 122 0.45 -5.10 24.84
N GLN A 123 0.51 -6.20 24.10
CA GLN A 123 0.62 -7.58 24.59
C GLN A 123 2.06 -8.08 24.49
#